data_AF-A0A535GAA6-F1
#
_entry.id   AF-A0A535GAA6-F1
#
_cell.length_a   1.000
_cell.length_b   1.000
_cell.length_c   1.000
_cell.angle_alpha   90.00
_cell.angle_beta   90.00
_cell.angle_gamma   90.00
#
_symmetry.space_group_name_H-M   'P 1'
#
loop_
_entity.id
_entity.type
_entity.pdbx_description
1 polymer ?
#
loop_
_entity_poly.entity_id
_entity_poly.type
_entity_poly.pdbx_seq_one_letter_code
_entity_poly.pdbx_strand_id
1 'polypeptide(L)'
;MDARWLRWDPRLRERRADQHARLLGSFLGHRARVRRHLPRCRRAARWAAGLPARWLWRHPWVGWRSRVDGMAVHAVHRAITIPGMPTAPVMQQLHAAGNGGFAVAKLGVVSTYGNGVSPYWNGYADWNRWDILRDIVLVNPTNPTPTAQPVSAAAMADYQARAQPRGGAVLDGWGGLHSFGGFLLDAEGAPWWPGWDIARAVSLRADGSGGWTLDGFGGIHAFGAAPFITTPVFWQRWDVARAFVVTSRDSDGLADGRQGYLLDGFGGIHAWGGAPALTGWPYTQGQDLWRGLDIHYSANGVPDGGWEIDRWGHVAAFGAAPPLTISGQPNAPVLQQLHTLPGGGYTVARWGIVTTFGSGISPYWSGYGDWGGWDIVRDVAIVNASNPQPTAQPSSAGAATRVAGAANLAYTNAVPLIAQSRNLDCESAALRMALLFRGFDRSEDWILAQMGADLRRAVVDQFGDVLRWGDPYQTFVGNVNGVEYNASGYGVYYPPIATAAFRGGYRWTVGREGWTPRDLYVEVAAGNTVVVWLPVYGYWESAAMRTWTAWDGRAIRYTLVEHAMTLIGINAAAGTVTLNDPNHGVLRTVPIYQFEGAFAKFNNMAVVVD
;
A
#
# COMPACT_ATOMS: atom_id res chain seq x y z
N MET A 1 -39.88 7.81 -33.81
CA MET A 1 -39.96 6.96 -35.01
C MET A 1 -38.61 7.08 -35.69
N ASP A 2 -37.75 6.08 -35.82
CA ASP A 2 -37.85 4.65 -35.62
C ASP A 2 -36.42 4.12 -35.35
N ALA A 3 -36.29 3.16 -34.45
CA ALA A 3 -35.03 2.56 -34.04
C ALA A 3 -34.77 1.27 -34.82
N ARG A 4 -33.51 0.93 -35.11
CA ARG A 4 -33.13 -0.49 -35.25
C ARG A 4 -31.64 -0.74 -34.99
N TRP A 5 -31.45 -1.68 -34.09
CA TRP A 5 -30.23 -2.24 -33.54
C TRP A 5 -29.46 -3.10 -34.54
N LEU A 6 -28.13 -3.15 -34.43
CA LEU A 6 -27.31 -4.27 -34.91
C LEU A 6 -26.21 -4.62 -33.90
N ARG A 7 -26.05 -5.93 -33.72
CA ARG A 7 -25.33 -6.64 -32.66
C ARG A 7 -23.81 -6.51 -32.77
N TRP A 8 -23.15 -6.56 -31.62
CA TRP A 8 -21.72 -6.77 -31.46
C TRP A 8 -21.38 -8.27 -31.52
N ASP A 9 -20.45 -8.64 -32.38
CA ASP A 9 -19.82 -9.98 -32.48
C ASP A 9 -18.33 -9.86 -32.10
N PRO A 10 -17.82 -10.54 -31.05
CA PRO A 10 -16.46 -10.37 -30.57
C PRO A 10 -15.52 -11.45 -31.12
N ARG A 11 -15.09 -11.34 -32.39
CA ARG A 11 -13.99 -12.15 -32.93
C ARG A 11 -13.14 -11.43 -33.98
N LEU A 12 -12.54 -10.28 -33.67
CA LEU A 12 -11.52 -9.67 -34.54
C LEU A 12 -10.48 -8.87 -33.75
N ARG A 13 -9.51 -9.55 -33.14
CA ARG A 13 -8.17 -8.98 -32.85
C ARG A 13 -7.12 -10.09 -32.92
N GLU A 14 -6.63 -10.35 -34.12
CA GLU A 14 -5.28 -10.89 -34.36
C GLU A 14 -5.01 -10.76 -35.85
N ARG A 15 -4.10 -9.84 -36.20
CA ARG A 15 -3.27 -9.78 -37.43
C ARG A 15 -2.86 -8.33 -37.67
N ARG A 16 -1.62 -7.99 -37.30
CA ARG A 16 -0.71 -7.09 -38.04
C ARG A 16 0.62 -6.99 -37.28
N ALA A 17 1.53 -7.90 -37.58
CA ALA A 17 2.98 -7.69 -37.54
C ALA A 17 3.60 -8.97 -38.11
N ASP A 18 3.84 -9.00 -39.42
CA ASP A 18 4.87 -9.83 -40.04
C ASP A 18 4.86 -9.59 -41.54
N GLN A 19 5.75 -8.71 -42.00
CA GLN A 19 6.26 -8.71 -43.36
C GLN A 19 7.50 -7.83 -43.40
N HIS A 20 8.68 -8.48 -43.41
CA HIS A 20 9.84 -8.20 -44.27
C HIS A 20 11.12 -8.73 -43.62
N ALA A 21 11.51 -9.98 -43.92
CA ALA A 21 12.91 -10.40 -44.03
C ALA A 21 13.01 -11.89 -44.44
N ARG A 22 12.94 -12.20 -45.74
CA ARG A 22 13.61 -13.37 -46.33
C ARG A 22 13.97 -13.10 -47.79
N LEU A 23 15.26 -12.91 -48.05
CA LEU A 23 15.90 -13.36 -49.29
C LEU A 23 17.21 -14.08 -48.90
N LEU A 24 17.32 -15.32 -49.38
CA LEU A 24 18.38 -16.32 -49.18
C LEU A 24 19.69 -15.93 -49.90
N GLY A 25 20.88 -16.21 -49.35
CA GLY A 25 21.68 -17.46 -49.46
C GLY A 25 23.17 -17.06 -49.65
N SER A 26 24.25 -17.81 -49.39
CA SER A 26 24.53 -19.23 -49.16
C SER A 26 25.98 -19.44 -48.64
N PHE A 27 26.16 -20.50 -47.84
CA PHE A 27 27.26 -21.49 -47.72
C PHE A 27 28.78 -21.15 -47.59
N LEU A 28 29.34 -21.72 -46.49
CA LEU A 28 30.62 -22.44 -46.28
C LEU A 28 31.98 -21.71 -46.19
N GLY A 29 32.75 -22.03 -45.12
CA GLY A 29 34.23 -21.93 -45.14
C GLY A 29 34.95 -21.80 -43.78
N HIS A 30 35.37 -22.94 -43.22
CA HIS A 30 36.28 -23.21 -42.10
C HIS A 30 37.36 -22.20 -41.58
N ARG A 31 37.51 -22.24 -40.22
CA ARG A 31 38.73 -22.26 -39.37
C ARG A 31 39.74 -21.08 -39.41
N ALA A 32 39.95 -20.40 -38.27
CA ALA A 32 41.02 -20.69 -37.30
C ALA A 32 41.14 -19.63 -36.18
N ARG A 33 41.53 -20.11 -34.98
CA ARG A 33 41.84 -19.37 -33.74
C ARG A 33 43.04 -18.43 -33.91
N VAL A 34 43.14 -17.38 -33.09
CA VAL A 34 44.24 -17.17 -32.11
C VAL A 34 43.78 -16.17 -31.02
N ARG A 35 43.94 -16.59 -29.75
CA ARG A 35 43.88 -15.78 -28.51
C ARG A 35 45.13 -14.90 -28.39
N ARG A 36 45.04 -13.76 -27.69
CA ARG A 36 45.95 -13.47 -26.55
C ARG A 36 45.50 -12.25 -25.72
N HIS A 37 45.30 -12.52 -24.43
CA HIS A 37 45.31 -11.56 -23.32
C HIS A 37 46.69 -10.90 -23.17
N LEU A 38 46.71 -9.67 -22.62
CA LEU A 38 47.80 -9.14 -21.78
C LEU A 38 47.25 -8.10 -20.77
N PRO A 39 47.66 -8.15 -19.48
CA PRO A 39 47.33 -7.15 -18.47
C PRO A 39 48.55 -6.35 -17.92
N ARG A 40 48.23 -5.14 -17.39
CA ARG A 40 48.75 -4.42 -16.20
C ARG A 40 50.23 -3.97 -16.04
N CYS A 41 50.33 -2.65 -15.79
CA CYS A 41 50.98 -1.92 -14.65
C CYS A 41 52.46 -1.42 -14.65
N ARG A 42 52.54 -0.09 -14.43
CA ARG A 42 53.37 0.72 -13.47
C ARG A 42 54.81 1.22 -13.81
N ARG A 43 54.92 2.56 -13.71
CA ARG A 43 55.95 3.48 -13.10
C ARG A 43 57.32 3.79 -13.78
N ALA A 44 57.43 5.08 -14.17
CA ALA A 44 58.39 6.14 -13.75
C ALA A 44 59.90 6.14 -14.09
N ALA A 45 60.38 7.23 -14.74
CA ALA A 45 61.60 8.07 -14.50
C ALA A 45 61.76 9.09 -15.68
N ARG A 46 61.67 10.42 -15.50
CA ARG A 46 62.62 11.49 -15.10
C ARG A 46 63.72 11.95 -16.13
N TRP A 47 63.56 13.21 -16.58
CA TRP A 47 64.52 14.34 -16.81
C TRP A 47 65.52 14.42 -18.00
N ALA A 48 65.41 15.53 -18.78
CA ALA A 48 66.44 16.49 -19.29
C ALA A 48 65.90 17.28 -20.53
N ALA A 49 65.52 18.58 -20.47
CA ALA A 49 66.31 19.83 -20.55
C ALA A 49 66.83 20.23 -21.96
N GLY A 50 66.34 21.37 -22.53
CA GLY A 50 66.97 22.08 -23.68
C GLY A 50 66.02 22.91 -24.59
N LEU A 51 65.99 24.24 -24.42
CA LEU A 51 65.25 25.31 -25.15
C LEU A 51 65.92 25.77 -26.48
N PRO A 52 65.51 26.82 -27.25
CA PRO A 52 64.18 27.43 -27.62
C PRO A 52 64.05 27.95 -29.11
N ALA A 53 62.84 28.34 -29.57
CA ALA A 53 62.52 29.49 -30.48
C ALA A 53 61.00 29.53 -30.81
N ARG A 54 60.17 30.44 -30.26
CA ARG A 54 59.68 31.77 -30.79
C ARG A 54 59.15 31.69 -32.25
N TRP A 55 57.87 31.96 -32.57
CA TRP A 55 57.15 33.26 -32.64
C TRP A 55 55.59 33.06 -32.70
N LEU A 56 54.82 33.66 -31.76
CA LEU A 56 53.73 34.69 -31.89
C LEU A 56 52.38 34.25 -32.53
N TRP A 57 51.16 34.43 -31.95
CA TRP A 57 50.43 35.56 -31.30
C TRP A 57 49.36 35.01 -30.27
N ARG A 58 49.17 35.41 -28.99
CA ARG A 58 48.54 36.61 -28.31
C ARG A 58 47.09 36.92 -28.80
N HIS A 59 45.97 36.89 -28.04
CA HIS A 59 45.58 37.41 -26.69
C HIS A 59 44.17 36.84 -26.26
N PRO A 60 43.55 37.13 -25.07
CA PRO A 60 43.79 36.53 -23.75
C PRO A 60 42.52 36.05 -22.97
N TRP A 61 42.62 35.03 -22.13
CA TRP A 61 41.70 34.84 -20.99
C TRP A 61 42.24 35.58 -19.78
N VAL A 62 41.53 36.60 -19.29
CA VAL A 62 41.89 37.35 -18.07
C VAL A 62 41.35 36.59 -16.86
N GLY A 63 42.22 35.82 -16.22
CA GLY A 63 42.00 35.30 -14.87
C GLY A 63 42.40 36.35 -13.84
N TRP A 64 41.44 36.89 -13.09
CA TRP A 64 41.71 37.69 -11.90
C TRP A 64 42.31 36.79 -10.82
N ARG A 65 43.60 37.00 -10.50
CA ARG A 65 44.20 36.61 -9.22
C ARG A 65 44.39 37.88 -8.40
N SER A 66 43.58 38.08 -7.37
CA SER A 66 43.94 38.94 -6.24
C SER A 66 44.60 38.09 -5.16
N ARG A 67 45.79 38.50 -4.72
CA ARG A 67 46.38 38.07 -3.46
C ARG A 67 45.53 38.64 -2.34
N VAL A 68 45.10 37.80 -1.40
CA VAL A 68 44.75 38.24 -0.05
C VAL A 68 45.27 37.19 0.92
N ASP A 69 46.23 37.58 1.73
CA ASP A 69 46.68 36.82 2.89
C ASP A 69 45.53 36.71 3.91
N GLY A 70 45.32 35.49 4.42
CA GLY A 70 44.73 35.22 5.73
C GLY A 70 43.41 35.90 6.11
N MET A 71 42.28 35.52 5.49
CA MET A 71 40.97 35.51 6.16
C MET A 71 40.13 34.37 5.59
N ALA A 72 39.65 33.48 6.45
CA ALA A 72 38.67 32.47 6.08
C ALA A 72 37.35 33.18 5.76
N VAL A 73 37.10 33.45 4.48
CA VAL A 73 35.80 33.92 4.03
C VAL A 73 34.92 32.69 3.86
N HIS A 74 34.10 32.39 4.86
CA HIS A 74 32.84 31.69 4.62
C HIS A 74 32.03 32.58 3.67
N ALA A 75 32.09 32.30 2.37
CA ALA A 75 31.17 32.89 1.42
C ALA A 75 29.77 32.37 1.77
N VAL A 76 29.05 33.13 2.60
CA VAL A 76 27.63 32.96 2.78
C VAL A 76 27.02 33.31 1.43
N HIS A 77 26.71 32.31 0.62
CA HIS A 77 25.82 32.48 -0.52
C HIS A 77 24.48 32.95 0.06
N ARG A 78 24.25 34.27 0.10
CA ARG A 78 22.92 34.81 0.39
C ARG A 78 22.04 34.41 -0.78
N ALA A 79 21.15 33.45 -0.55
CA ALA A 79 20.07 33.16 -1.48
C ALA A 79 19.26 34.45 -1.67
N ILE A 80 19.18 34.93 -2.91
CA ILE A 80 18.33 36.07 -3.26
C ILE A 80 16.98 35.48 -3.61
N THR A 81 15.96 35.76 -2.80
CA THR A 81 14.57 35.47 -3.16
C THR A 81 14.12 36.52 -4.16
N ILE A 82 13.75 36.09 -5.37
CA ILE A 82 13.13 36.97 -6.35
C ILE A 82 11.63 37.01 -6.05
N PRO A 83 11.07 38.18 -5.65
CA PRO A 83 9.66 38.28 -5.30
C PRO A 83 8.75 37.78 -6.43
N GLY A 84 7.73 37.01 -6.08
CA GLY A 84 6.76 36.46 -7.04
C GLY A 84 7.18 35.14 -7.71
N MET A 85 8.39 34.64 -7.48
CA MET A 85 8.76 33.29 -7.92
C MET A 85 8.21 32.22 -6.95
N PRO A 86 7.76 31.06 -7.47
CA PRO A 86 7.35 29.94 -6.63
C PRO A 86 8.54 29.38 -5.85
N THR A 87 8.27 28.89 -4.64
CA THR A 87 9.26 28.21 -3.81
C THR A 87 9.48 26.75 -4.22
N ALA A 88 8.59 26.19 -5.04
CA ALA A 88 8.75 24.84 -5.59
C ALA A 88 9.92 24.78 -6.59
N PRO A 89 10.63 23.64 -6.70
CA PRO A 89 11.78 23.46 -7.59
C PRO A 89 11.38 23.31 -9.07
N VAL A 90 10.73 24.33 -9.63
CA VAL A 90 10.26 24.37 -11.01
C VAL A 90 11.13 25.21 -11.94
N MET A 91 12.03 26.02 -11.37
CA MET A 91 12.95 26.85 -12.14
C MET A 91 14.12 26.01 -12.67
N GLN A 92 14.49 26.24 -13.93
CA GLN A 92 15.55 25.51 -14.63
C GLN A 92 16.75 26.42 -14.94
N GLN A 93 16.50 27.67 -15.37
CA GLN A 93 17.55 28.61 -15.76
C GLN A 93 17.24 30.04 -15.29
N LEU A 94 18.30 30.82 -15.09
CA LEU A 94 18.21 32.23 -14.74
C LEU A 94 19.05 33.06 -15.71
N HIS A 95 18.44 34.09 -16.30
CA HIS A 95 19.08 35.01 -17.22
C HIS A 95 18.98 36.43 -16.68
N ALA A 96 20.09 37.17 -16.75
CA ALA A 96 20.14 38.57 -16.37
C ALA A 96 20.02 39.46 -17.62
N ALA A 97 19.27 40.55 -17.52
CA ALA A 97 19.09 41.53 -18.59
C ALA A 97 18.97 42.94 -18.00
N GLY A 98 20.06 43.70 -18.04
CA GLY A 98 20.11 45.06 -17.50
C GLY A 98 19.81 45.11 -15.99
N ASN A 99 18.83 45.93 -15.59
CA ASN A 99 18.39 46.07 -14.20
C ASN A 99 17.34 45.02 -13.77
N GLY A 100 17.16 43.97 -14.57
CA GLY A 100 16.23 42.87 -14.31
C GLY A 100 16.71 41.58 -14.95
N GLY A 101 15.77 40.72 -15.30
CA GLY A 101 16.05 39.46 -15.95
C GLY A 101 14.81 38.59 -16.08
N PHE A 102 15.04 37.32 -16.37
CA PHE A 102 13.99 36.32 -16.43
C PHE A 102 14.49 34.96 -15.99
N ALA A 103 13.60 34.16 -15.44
CA ALA A 103 13.84 32.75 -15.16
C ALA A 103 13.00 31.89 -16.12
N VAL A 104 13.57 30.78 -16.53
CA VAL A 104 12.91 29.77 -17.34
C VAL A 104 12.53 28.62 -16.41
N ALA A 105 11.25 28.33 -16.33
CA ALA A 105 10.71 27.21 -15.58
C ALA A 105 10.41 26.01 -16.49
N LYS A 106 10.09 24.88 -15.85
CA LYS A 106 9.53 23.70 -16.52
C LYS A 106 8.41 24.08 -17.49
N LEU A 107 8.28 23.29 -18.56
CA LEU A 107 7.30 23.49 -19.64
C LEU A 107 7.49 24.83 -20.41
N GLY A 108 8.68 25.43 -20.28
CA GLY A 108 9.05 26.64 -20.99
C GLY A 108 8.42 27.93 -20.46
N VAL A 109 7.81 27.92 -19.29
CA VAL A 109 7.20 29.14 -18.73
C VAL A 109 8.27 30.13 -18.31
N VAL A 110 8.20 31.36 -18.82
CA VAL A 110 9.16 32.43 -18.51
C VAL A 110 8.57 33.39 -17.49
N SER A 111 9.27 33.59 -16.38
CA SER A 111 8.93 34.58 -15.35
C SER A 111 9.94 35.72 -15.34
N THR A 112 9.50 36.95 -15.58
CA THR A 112 10.38 38.13 -15.59
C THR A 112 10.49 38.75 -14.20
N TYR A 113 11.60 39.41 -13.92
CA TYR A 113 11.82 40.17 -12.68
C TYR A 113 12.60 41.45 -12.95
N GLY A 114 12.44 42.44 -12.06
CA GLY A 114 12.97 43.77 -12.28
C GLY A 114 12.31 44.45 -13.48
N ASN A 115 13.06 45.32 -14.17
CA ASN A 115 12.56 46.10 -15.30
C ASN A 115 13.36 45.80 -16.57
N GLY A 116 12.73 45.97 -17.74
CA GLY A 116 13.42 45.94 -19.04
C GLY A 116 13.40 44.61 -19.79
N VAL A 117 12.60 43.64 -19.34
CA VAL A 117 12.37 42.37 -20.07
C VAL A 117 10.94 42.29 -20.57
N SER A 118 10.77 42.41 -21.88
CA SER A 118 9.52 42.29 -22.62
C SER A 118 9.83 41.62 -23.97
N PRO A 119 9.75 40.29 -24.10
CA PRO A 119 10.10 39.61 -25.35
C PRO A 119 9.05 39.74 -26.45
N TYR A 120 9.49 39.51 -27.69
CA TYR A 120 8.61 39.08 -28.78
C TYR A 120 8.53 37.56 -28.78
N TRP A 121 7.33 37.01 -28.96
CA TRP A 121 7.11 35.55 -28.95
C TRP A 121 6.94 34.94 -30.35
N ASN A 122 7.19 35.71 -31.41
CA ASN A 122 7.11 35.18 -32.76
C ASN A 122 8.16 34.07 -32.95
N GLY A 123 7.71 32.90 -33.41
CA GLY A 123 8.56 31.71 -33.52
C GLY A 123 8.76 30.92 -32.22
N TYR A 124 8.11 31.29 -31.11
CA TYR A 124 8.05 30.42 -29.93
C TYR A 124 7.35 29.11 -30.28
N ALA A 125 8.01 27.99 -29.96
CA ALA A 125 7.47 26.66 -30.12
C ALA A 125 7.03 26.11 -28.76
N ASP A 126 5.72 25.87 -28.61
CA ASP A 126 5.17 25.20 -27.45
C ASP A 126 5.24 23.68 -27.61
N TRP A 127 5.59 22.99 -26.53
CA TRP A 127 5.67 21.52 -26.48
C TRP A 127 4.58 20.90 -25.62
N ASN A 128 3.52 21.67 -25.31
CA ASN A 128 2.39 21.20 -24.52
C ASN A 128 2.88 20.64 -23.16
N ARG A 129 2.40 19.47 -22.73
CA ARG A 129 2.76 18.86 -21.42
C ARG A 129 4.16 18.22 -21.37
N TRP A 130 4.95 18.30 -22.44
CA TRP A 130 6.24 17.62 -22.50
C TRP A 130 7.30 18.43 -21.72
N ASP A 131 7.74 17.92 -20.57
CA ASP A 131 8.80 18.52 -19.74
C ASP A 131 10.20 18.26 -20.32
N ILE A 132 10.41 18.69 -21.56
CA ILE A 132 11.65 18.50 -22.33
C ILE A 132 12.41 19.81 -22.52
N LEU A 133 11.74 20.96 -22.42
CA LEU A 133 12.37 22.27 -22.54
C LEU A 133 13.21 22.54 -21.29
N ARG A 134 14.45 22.97 -21.50
CA ARG A 134 15.45 23.18 -20.44
C ARG A 134 15.95 24.62 -20.33
N ASP A 135 15.86 25.38 -21.43
CA ASP A 135 16.25 26.78 -21.47
C ASP A 135 15.52 27.52 -22.60
N ILE A 136 15.36 28.83 -22.42
CA ILE A 136 14.91 29.80 -23.43
C ILE A 136 15.86 30.98 -23.33
N VAL A 137 16.51 31.33 -24.43
CA VAL A 137 17.38 32.51 -24.50
C VAL A 137 16.65 33.59 -25.28
N LEU A 138 16.39 34.72 -24.62
CA LEU A 138 15.75 35.88 -25.24
C LEU A 138 16.82 36.83 -25.80
N VAL A 139 16.73 37.16 -27.08
CA VAL A 139 17.62 38.11 -27.75
C VAL A 139 16.92 39.47 -27.82
N ASN A 140 17.52 40.49 -27.21
CA ASN A 140 17.00 41.86 -27.14
C ASN A 140 15.52 41.96 -26.71
N PRO A 141 15.17 41.57 -25.47
CA PRO A 141 13.78 41.50 -25.01
C PRO A 141 13.20 42.89 -24.68
N THR A 142 13.07 43.78 -25.67
CA THR A 142 12.50 45.12 -25.53
C THR A 142 11.33 45.34 -26.50
N ASN A 143 10.23 44.65 -26.26
CA ASN A 143 8.98 44.81 -26.97
C ASN A 143 8.16 45.95 -26.31
N PRO A 144 7.92 47.08 -26.99
CA PRO A 144 7.18 48.21 -26.45
C PRO A 144 5.69 47.89 -26.22
N THR A 145 5.18 46.81 -26.81
CA THR A 145 3.81 46.32 -26.62
C THR A 145 3.88 44.89 -26.06
N PRO A 146 4.00 44.72 -24.73
CA PRO A 146 4.16 43.41 -24.12
C PRO A 146 3.03 42.46 -24.56
N THR A 147 3.42 41.29 -25.07
CA THR A 147 2.49 40.21 -25.40
C THR A 147 2.67 39.06 -24.42
N ALA A 148 1.58 38.38 -24.09
CA ALA A 148 1.63 37.17 -23.28
C ALA A 148 2.42 36.09 -24.00
N GLN A 149 3.18 35.30 -23.24
CA GLN A 149 3.84 34.12 -23.77
C GLN A 149 2.79 33.15 -24.34
N PRO A 150 2.92 32.66 -25.59
CA PRO A 150 1.97 31.74 -26.20
C PRO A 150 2.21 30.29 -25.74
N VAL A 151 2.38 30.08 -24.44
CA VAL A 151 2.38 28.75 -23.80
C VAL A 151 0.96 28.19 -23.85
N SER A 152 0.80 26.91 -24.19
CA SER A 152 -0.53 26.30 -24.23
C SER A 152 -1.19 26.24 -22.85
N ALA A 153 -2.52 26.22 -22.83
CA ALA A 153 -3.29 26.08 -21.59
C ALA A 153 -2.92 24.81 -20.80
N ALA A 154 -2.55 23.72 -21.48
CA ALA A 154 -2.15 22.48 -20.84
C ALA A 154 -0.75 22.57 -20.21
N ALA A 155 0.22 23.18 -20.89
CA ALA A 155 1.54 23.47 -20.32
C ALA A 155 1.43 24.42 -19.11
N MET A 156 0.63 25.48 -19.22
CA MET A 156 0.40 26.42 -18.12
C MET A 156 -0.27 25.71 -16.93
N ALA A 157 -1.26 24.85 -17.16
CA ALA A 157 -1.92 24.10 -16.08
C ALA A 157 -0.93 23.20 -15.32
N ASP A 158 -0.05 22.48 -16.02
CA ASP A 158 0.94 21.61 -15.39
C ASP A 158 2.05 22.40 -14.68
N TYR A 159 2.45 23.56 -15.23
CA TYR A 159 3.37 24.47 -14.54
C TYR A 159 2.77 24.95 -13.22
N GLN A 160 1.51 25.40 -13.22
CA GLN A 160 0.83 25.85 -12.00
C GLN A 160 0.69 24.72 -10.97
N ALA A 161 0.36 23.50 -11.41
CA ALA A 161 0.29 22.33 -10.53
C ALA A 161 1.64 21.98 -9.88
N ARG A 162 2.76 22.17 -10.59
CA ARG A 162 4.12 21.96 -10.05
C ARG A 162 4.60 23.13 -9.19
N ALA A 163 4.20 24.35 -9.54
CA ALA A 163 4.55 25.57 -8.81
C ALA A 163 3.82 25.66 -7.47
N GLN A 164 2.62 25.09 -7.39
CA GLN A 164 1.79 25.01 -6.18
C GLN A 164 1.20 23.61 -6.04
N PRO A 165 2.04 22.60 -5.68
CA PRO A 165 1.56 21.23 -5.49
C PRO A 165 0.46 21.17 -4.43
N ARG A 166 -0.61 20.46 -4.77
CA ARG A 166 -1.80 20.28 -3.92
C ARG A 166 -2.52 18.99 -4.29
N GLY A 167 -3.36 18.48 -3.40
CA GLY A 167 -4.10 17.24 -3.62
C GLY A 167 -3.44 16.08 -2.89
N GLY A 168 -3.09 15.02 -3.61
CA GLY A 168 -2.41 13.88 -3.01
C GLY A 168 -2.39 12.65 -3.90
N ALA A 169 -2.08 11.51 -3.29
CA ALA A 169 -2.23 10.20 -3.92
C ALA A 169 -2.81 9.17 -2.96
N VAL A 170 -3.62 8.26 -3.49
CA VAL A 170 -4.08 7.06 -2.80
C VAL A 170 -3.13 5.90 -3.11
N LEU A 171 -2.70 5.18 -2.08
CA LEU A 171 -2.02 3.90 -2.21
C LEU A 171 -3.04 2.77 -2.08
N ASP A 172 -3.09 1.92 -3.10
CA ASP A 172 -3.81 0.66 -3.05
C ASP A 172 -2.93 -0.49 -2.53
N GLY A 173 -3.53 -1.58 -2.06
CA GLY A 173 -2.84 -2.71 -1.47
C GLY A 173 -1.93 -3.46 -2.43
N TRP A 174 -2.17 -3.36 -3.73
CA TRP A 174 -1.30 -3.96 -4.74
C TRP A 174 -0.10 -3.05 -5.07
N GLY A 175 -0.02 -1.86 -4.46
CA GLY A 175 1.08 -0.90 -4.63
C GLY A 175 0.78 0.21 -5.65
N GLY A 176 -0.42 0.23 -6.23
CA GLY A 176 -0.81 1.25 -7.19
C GLY A 176 -1.01 2.61 -6.53
N LEU A 177 -0.53 3.67 -7.23
CA LEU A 177 -0.61 5.06 -6.78
C LEU A 177 -1.58 5.84 -7.67
N HIS A 178 -2.58 6.47 -7.05
CA HIS A 178 -3.67 7.15 -7.75
C HIS A 178 -3.74 8.61 -7.32
N SER A 179 -3.22 9.51 -8.15
CA SER A 179 -3.17 10.93 -7.86
C SER A 179 -4.56 11.59 -7.90
N PHE A 180 -4.80 12.53 -7.00
CA PHE A 180 -6.01 13.35 -6.95
C PHE A 180 -5.68 14.81 -6.62
N GLY A 181 -6.69 15.69 -6.71
CA GLY A 181 -6.59 17.12 -6.40
C GLY A 181 -5.75 17.93 -7.39
N GLY A 182 -5.41 17.34 -8.55
CA GLY A 182 -4.49 17.94 -9.53
C GLY A 182 -3.01 17.74 -9.20
N PHE A 183 -2.69 16.86 -8.24
CA PHE A 183 -1.32 16.52 -7.91
C PHE A 183 -0.65 15.78 -9.07
N LEU A 184 0.53 16.25 -9.49
CA LEU A 184 1.32 15.62 -10.54
C LEU A 184 2.43 14.78 -9.91
N LEU A 185 2.16 13.50 -9.72
CA LEU A 185 3.10 12.54 -9.15
C LEU A 185 3.92 11.84 -10.24
N ASP A 186 5.24 11.93 -10.13
CA ASP A 186 6.15 11.03 -10.81
C ASP A 186 6.16 9.68 -10.08
N ALA A 187 5.42 8.71 -10.62
CA ALA A 187 5.33 7.35 -10.11
C ALA A 187 6.25 6.37 -10.86
N GLU A 188 7.25 6.86 -11.62
CA GLU A 188 8.16 5.99 -12.36
C GLU A 188 8.87 5.02 -11.41
N GLY A 189 8.81 3.72 -11.71
CA GLY A 189 9.44 2.69 -10.89
C GLY A 189 8.71 2.36 -9.57
N ALA A 190 7.50 2.88 -9.33
CA ALA A 190 6.69 2.48 -8.19
C ALA A 190 6.44 0.96 -8.18
N PRO A 191 6.55 0.30 -7.01
CA PRO A 191 6.39 -1.15 -6.94
C PRO A 191 4.94 -1.56 -7.21
N TRP A 192 4.77 -2.72 -7.81
CA TRP A 192 3.47 -3.29 -8.13
C TRP A 192 3.44 -4.80 -7.86
N TRP A 193 2.50 -5.21 -7.02
CA TRP A 193 2.30 -6.58 -6.56
C TRP A 193 0.89 -7.06 -6.97
N PRO A 194 0.70 -7.45 -8.24
CA PRO A 194 -0.61 -7.78 -8.78
C PRO A 194 -1.26 -8.95 -8.04
N GLY A 195 -2.47 -8.71 -7.52
CA GLY A 195 -3.22 -9.68 -6.73
C GLY A 195 -2.64 -9.94 -5.33
N TRP A 196 -1.66 -9.16 -4.90
CA TRP A 196 -1.02 -9.30 -3.61
C TRP A 196 -1.11 -7.95 -2.87
N ASP A 197 -2.19 -7.79 -2.11
CA ASP A 197 -2.39 -6.80 -1.04
C ASP A 197 -1.31 -6.81 0.07
N ILE A 198 -0.12 -6.30 -0.28
CA ILE A 198 1.03 -6.23 0.62
C ILE A 198 1.52 -4.80 0.84
N ALA A 199 1.07 -3.81 0.07
CA ALA A 199 1.40 -2.41 0.33
C ALA A 199 0.72 -1.92 1.61
N ARG A 200 1.38 -1.05 2.38
CA ARG A 200 0.89 -0.62 3.71
C ARG A 200 0.85 0.88 3.89
N ALA A 201 1.86 1.61 3.42
CA ALA A 201 1.93 3.07 3.59
C ALA A 201 2.70 3.73 2.45
N VAL A 202 2.47 5.03 2.21
CA VAL A 202 3.19 5.83 1.23
C VAL A 202 3.66 7.16 1.83
N SER A 203 4.87 7.58 1.48
CA SER A 203 5.38 8.92 1.80
C SER A 203 5.79 9.61 0.50
N LEU A 204 5.26 10.81 0.27
CA LEU A 204 5.45 11.56 -0.97
C LEU A 204 6.43 12.71 -0.78
N ARG A 205 7.26 12.98 -1.79
CA ARG A 205 7.91 14.28 -1.92
C ARG A 205 6.85 15.31 -2.32
N ALA A 206 6.75 16.40 -1.56
CA ALA A 206 5.68 17.37 -1.70
C ALA A 206 5.65 18.09 -3.06
N ASP A 207 6.75 18.07 -3.81
CA ASP A 207 6.84 18.62 -5.18
C ASP A 207 6.35 17.65 -6.27
N GLY A 208 5.96 16.42 -5.89
CA GLY A 208 5.52 15.38 -6.82
C GLY A 208 6.65 14.68 -7.56
N SER A 209 7.91 14.91 -7.19
CA SER A 209 9.07 14.29 -7.87
C SER A 209 9.23 12.79 -7.58
N GLY A 210 8.46 12.22 -6.65
CA GLY A 210 8.53 10.80 -6.30
C GLY A 210 8.15 10.56 -4.85
N GLY A 211 8.54 9.40 -4.32
CA GLY A 211 8.28 9.04 -2.94
C GLY A 211 8.75 7.62 -2.61
N TRP A 212 8.15 7.07 -1.55
CA TRP A 212 8.43 5.73 -1.07
C TRP A 212 7.14 4.99 -0.74
N THR A 213 7.10 3.70 -1.04
CA THR A 213 6.01 2.80 -0.63
C THR A 213 6.57 1.75 0.32
N LEU A 214 5.85 1.47 1.40
CA LEU A 214 6.13 0.40 2.35
C LEU A 214 5.31 -0.85 2.02
N ASP A 215 5.95 -2.02 2.03
CA ASP A 215 5.29 -3.32 2.03
C ASP A 215 5.18 -3.92 3.43
N GLY A 216 4.27 -4.89 3.61
CA GLY A 216 3.96 -5.54 4.89
C GLY A 216 5.11 -6.34 5.50
N PHE A 217 6.14 -6.69 4.72
CA PHE A 217 7.34 -7.35 5.25
C PHE A 217 8.39 -6.34 5.73
N GLY A 218 8.14 -5.04 5.60
CA GLY A 218 9.06 -3.97 5.99
C GLY A 218 9.92 -3.45 4.84
N GLY A 219 9.68 -3.88 3.61
CA GLY A 219 10.37 -3.37 2.42
C GLY A 219 9.93 -1.93 2.11
N ILE A 220 10.89 -1.01 1.97
CA ILE A 220 10.66 0.38 1.57
C ILE A 220 11.21 0.56 0.15
N HIS A 221 10.33 0.96 -0.77
CA HIS A 221 10.60 1.02 -2.21
C HIS A 221 10.52 2.46 -2.69
N ALA A 222 11.66 3.02 -3.11
CA ALA A 222 11.72 4.35 -3.69
C ALA A 222 11.18 4.35 -5.13
N PHE A 223 10.54 5.45 -5.54
CA PHE A 223 10.06 5.68 -6.89
C PHE A 223 10.22 7.15 -7.31
N GLY A 224 10.15 7.41 -8.61
CA GLY A 224 10.48 8.70 -9.21
C GLY A 224 11.93 9.08 -8.90
N ALA A 225 12.16 10.34 -8.55
CA ALA A 225 13.45 10.88 -8.16
C ALA A 225 13.82 10.65 -6.67
N ALA A 226 13.00 9.92 -5.91
CA ALA A 226 13.25 9.69 -4.50
C ALA A 226 14.53 8.85 -4.27
N PRO A 227 15.42 9.25 -3.34
CA PRO A 227 16.59 8.45 -2.99
C PRO A 227 16.24 7.08 -2.40
N PHE A 228 17.08 6.07 -2.61
CA PHE A 228 16.90 4.75 -2.00
C PHE A 228 17.00 4.81 -0.46
N ILE A 229 16.07 4.12 0.23
CA ILE A 229 16.11 3.91 1.69
C ILE A 229 16.51 2.46 1.96
N THR A 230 17.54 2.28 2.78
CA THR A 230 17.83 0.96 3.34
C THR A 230 16.86 0.69 4.47
N THR A 231 16.09 -0.40 4.35
CA THR A 231 15.04 -0.73 5.33
C THR A 231 15.67 -1.06 6.69
N PRO A 232 15.13 -0.51 7.80
CA PRO A 232 15.70 -0.75 9.13
C PRO A 232 15.52 -2.20 9.60
N VAL A 233 14.46 -2.86 9.14
CA VAL A 233 14.08 -4.22 9.53
C VAL A 233 13.27 -4.86 8.40
N PHE A 234 13.33 -6.20 8.30
CA PHE A 234 12.57 -6.97 7.34
C PHE A 234 12.09 -8.28 7.97
N TRP A 235 10.77 -8.50 8.00
CA TRP A 235 10.15 -9.70 8.54
C TRP A 235 9.77 -10.65 7.41
N GLN A 236 10.68 -11.59 7.15
CA GLN A 236 10.51 -12.53 6.06
C GLN A 236 9.19 -13.30 6.20
N ARG A 237 8.31 -13.14 5.19
CA ARG A 237 7.01 -13.82 5.09
C ARG A 237 6.01 -13.47 6.20
N TRP A 238 6.25 -12.37 6.93
CA TRP A 238 5.36 -11.93 7.99
C TRP A 238 4.91 -10.51 7.73
N ASP A 239 3.65 -10.38 7.33
CA ASP A 239 2.98 -9.11 7.10
C ASP A 239 2.67 -8.43 8.45
N VAL A 240 3.62 -7.62 8.91
CA VAL A 240 3.56 -6.95 10.21
C VAL A 240 4.01 -5.49 10.15
N ALA A 241 4.63 -5.02 9.06
CA ALA A 241 4.88 -3.58 8.90
C ALA A 241 3.56 -2.84 8.64
N ARG A 242 3.40 -1.63 9.19
CA ARG A 242 2.13 -0.90 9.15
C ARG A 242 2.26 0.54 8.66
N ALA A 243 3.26 1.27 9.13
CA ALA A 243 3.51 2.65 8.73
C ALA A 243 5.01 2.97 8.69
N PHE A 244 5.37 4.06 8.03
CA PHE A 244 6.70 4.63 8.13
C PHE A 244 6.64 6.15 7.94
N VAL A 245 7.63 6.86 8.48
CA VAL A 245 7.72 8.31 8.39
C VAL A 245 9.14 8.70 8.00
N VAL A 246 9.28 9.41 6.87
CA VAL A 246 10.53 10.04 6.46
C VAL A 246 10.63 11.41 7.15
N THR A 247 11.70 11.63 7.90
CA THR A 247 11.83 12.83 8.77
C THR A 247 12.90 13.80 8.30
N SER A 248 13.89 13.34 7.55
CA SER A 248 14.94 14.19 7.00
C SER A 248 14.47 14.95 5.75
N ARG A 249 14.99 16.17 5.61
CA ARG A 249 14.67 17.07 4.49
C ARG A 249 15.95 17.53 3.77
N ASP A 250 15.86 17.68 2.45
CA ASP A 250 16.91 18.27 1.64
C ASP A 250 16.95 19.81 1.77
N SER A 251 17.82 20.47 0.99
CA SER A 251 17.97 21.93 1.01
C SER A 251 16.71 22.68 0.59
N ASP A 252 15.80 22.02 -0.12
CA ASP A 252 14.53 22.59 -0.59
C ASP A 252 13.39 22.29 0.39
N GLY A 253 13.69 21.64 1.53
CA GLY A 253 12.72 21.26 2.55
C GLY A 253 11.88 20.02 2.21
N LEU A 254 12.23 19.30 1.14
CA LEU A 254 11.53 18.10 0.69
C LEU A 254 12.09 16.86 1.39
N ALA A 255 11.23 15.88 1.66
CA ALA A 255 11.64 14.62 2.28
C ALA A 255 12.69 13.91 1.42
N ASP A 256 13.82 13.51 1.99
CA ASP A 256 14.97 12.99 1.23
C ASP A 256 15.42 11.57 1.59
N GLY A 257 14.70 10.91 2.51
CA GLY A 257 14.89 9.51 2.86
C GLY A 257 16.08 9.21 3.77
N ARG A 258 16.95 10.20 4.07
CA ARG A 258 18.15 9.96 4.89
C ARG A 258 17.84 9.45 6.29
N GLN A 259 16.71 9.84 6.91
CA GLN A 259 16.32 9.47 8.27
C GLN A 259 14.81 9.25 8.39
N GLY A 260 14.43 8.38 9.32
CA GLY A 260 13.03 8.18 9.69
C GLY A 260 12.79 6.94 10.54
N TYR A 261 11.53 6.54 10.62
CA TYR A 261 11.03 5.48 11.49
C TYR A 261 10.01 4.57 10.79
N LEU A 262 10.08 3.27 11.05
CA LEU A 262 9.13 2.26 10.58
C LEU A 262 8.36 1.70 11.79
N LEU A 263 7.04 1.57 11.68
CA LEU A 263 6.14 0.97 12.66
C LEU A 263 5.79 -0.48 12.29
N ASP A 264 5.90 -1.39 13.25
CA ASP A 264 5.31 -2.72 13.19
C ASP A 264 3.94 -2.81 13.89
N GLY A 265 3.17 -3.85 13.58
CA GLY A 265 1.82 -4.04 14.10
C GLY A 265 1.74 -4.25 15.61
N PHE A 266 2.85 -4.55 16.28
CA PHE A 266 2.89 -4.68 17.73
C PHE A 266 3.18 -3.34 18.41
N GLY A 267 3.45 -2.26 17.66
CA GLY A 267 3.80 -0.93 18.19
C GLY A 267 5.31 -0.70 18.23
N GLY A 268 6.12 -1.59 17.65
CA GLY A 268 7.56 -1.41 17.62
C GLY A 268 7.97 -0.36 16.59
N ILE A 269 8.76 0.63 17.04
CA ILE A 269 9.35 1.66 16.18
C ILE A 269 10.81 1.32 15.85
N HIS A 270 11.15 1.30 14.56
CA HIS A 270 12.47 0.97 14.03
C HIS A 270 13.05 2.16 13.28
N ALA A 271 14.01 2.84 13.89
CA ALA A 271 14.70 3.99 13.31
C ALA A 271 15.72 3.58 12.23
N TRP A 272 15.90 4.41 11.19
CA TRP A 272 17.01 4.26 10.23
C TRP A 272 17.82 5.55 10.07
N GLY A 273 19.00 5.42 9.44
CA GLY A 273 19.74 6.58 8.94
C GLY A 273 20.32 7.52 10.01
N GLY A 274 20.36 7.07 11.28
CA GLY A 274 20.75 7.90 12.41
C GLY A 274 19.66 8.87 12.87
N ALA A 275 18.39 8.57 12.58
CA ALA A 275 17.28 9.26 13.23
C ALA A 275 17.41 9.18 14.77
N PRO A 276 17.02 10.23 15.52
CA PRO A 276 17.08 10.23 16.98
C PRO A 276 16.41 9.00 17.61
N ALA A 277 16.94 8.51 18.73
CA ALA A 277 16.25 7.48 19.48
C ALA A 277 15.02 8.11 20.17
N LEU A 278 13.84 7.58 19.87
CA LEU A 278 12.61 7.94 20.59
C LEU A 278 12.45 7.01 21.80
N THR A 279 11.52 7.30 22.71
CA THR A 279 11.24 6.43 23.86
C THR A 279 9.77 6.51 24.27
N GLY A 280 9.27 5.49 24.97
CA GLY A 280 7.94 5.53 25.59
C GLY A 280 6.77 5.25 24.63
N TRP A 281 7.05 4.71 23.44
CA TRP A 281 6.01 4.20 22.54
C TRP A 281 5.33 2.96 23.15
N PRO A 282 4.05 2.72 22.83
CA PRO A 282 3.34 1.54 23.30
C PRO A 282 3.87 0.26 22.62
N TYR A 283 3.72 -0.89 23.28
CA TYR A 283 4.04 -2.17 22.66
C TYR A 283 3.11 -3.27 23.18
N THR A 284 2.39 -3.92 22.26
CA THR A 284 1.43 -4.99 22.55
C THR A 284 1.95 -6.30 21.97
N GLN A 285 2.79 -6.99 22.76
CA GLN A 285 3.45 -8.22 22.32
C GLN A 285 2.46 -9.26 21.79
N GLY A 286 2.67 -9.72 20.56
CA GLY A 286 1.84 -10.75 19.93
C GLY A 286 0.51 -10.24 19.38
N GLN A 287 0.22 -8.94 19.51
CA GLN A 287 -1.03 -8.35 19.04
C GLN A 287 -0.77 -7.38 17.90
N ASP A 288 -1.17 -7.76 16.69
CA ASP A 288 -1.17 -6.88 15.51
C ASP A 288 -2.31 -5.85 15.60
N LEU A 289 -2.07 -4.83 16.42
CA LEU A 289 -3.03 -3.84 16.87
C LEU A 289 -2.78 -2.45 16.24
N TRP A 290 -1.52 -2.04 16.16
CA TRP A 290 -1.10 -0.70 15.75
C TRP A 290 -1.13 -0.53 14.22
N ARG A 291 -1.42 0.68 13.74
CA ARG A 291 -1.74 0.93 12.33
C ARG A 291 -0.99 2.13 11.77
N GLY A 292 -1.15 3.31 12.35
CA GLY A 292 -0.48 4.53 11.90
C GLY A 292 0.57 5.03 12.89
N LEU A 293 1.58 5.72 12.37
CA LEU A 293 2.65 6.40 13.11
C LEU A 293 2.84 7.79 12.52
N ASP A 294 2.96 8.81 13.36
CA ASP A 294 3.56 10.09 12.96
C ASP A 294 4.47 10.69 14.04
N ILE A 295 5.37 11.58 13.63
CA ILE A 295 6.49 12.07 14.42
C ILE A 295 6.29 13.53 14.84
N HIS A 296 6.42 13.76 16.14
CA HIS A 296 6.51 15.09 16.72
C HIS A 296 7.96 15.61 16.65
N TYR A 297 8.10 16.90 16.39
CA TYR A 297 9.38 17.58 16.30
C TYR A 297 9.48 18.64 17.38
N SER A 298 10.64 18.73 18.01
CA SER A 298 11.01 19.84 18.88
C SER A 298 10.97 21.18 18.12
N ALA A 299 11.03 22.29 18.86
CA ALA A 299 11.12 23.64 18.29
C ALA A 299 12.32 23.83 17.33
N ASN A 300 13.36 23.00 17.44
CA ASN A 300 14.53 23.01 16.57
C ASN A 300 14.38 22.10 15.33
N GLY A 301 13.21 21.50 15.12
CA GLY A 301 12.94 20.61 13.98
C GLY A 301 13.56 19.22 14.12
N VAL A 302 13.91 18.79 15.34
CA VAL A 302 14.45 17.46 15.61
C VAL A 302 13.34 16.54 16.14
N PRO A 303 13.17 15.32 15.59
CA PRO A 303 12.26 14.32 16.15
C PRO A 303 12.52 14.08 17.64
N ASP A 304 11.48 14.21 18.48
CA ASP A 304 11.57 14.03 19.94
C ASP A 304 10.38 13.26 20.54
N GLY A 305 9.44 12.81 19.71
CA GLY A 305 8.31 11.99 20.11
C GLY A 305 7.41 11.67 18.92
N GLY A 306 6.19 11.23 19.19
CA GLY A 306 5.20 11.02 18.14
C GLY A 306 3.89 10.46 18.67
N TRP A 307 3.09 9.97 17.73
CA TRP A 307 1.81 9.34 18.00
C TRP A 307 1.69 8.04 17.21
N GLU A 308 1.15 7.03 17.86
CA GLU A 308 0.66 5.83 17.19
C GLU A 308 -0.86 5.78 17.30
N ILE A 309 -1.51 5.25 16.27
CA ILE A 309 -2.95 4.95 16.30
C ILE A 309 -3.18 3.45 16.15
N ASP A 310 -4.05 2.89 16.98
CA ASP A 310 -4.49 1.51 16.83
C ASP A 310 -5.61 1.39 15.79
N ARG A 311 -5.95 0.15 15.43
CA ARG A 311 -7.07 -0.15 14.52
C ARG A 311 -8.42 0.41 14.97
N TRP A 312 -8.64 0.66 16.27
CA TRP A 312 -9.88 1.19 16.85
C TRP A 312 -9.93 2.73 16.88
N GLY A 313 -8.83 3.40 16.55
CA GLY A 313 -8.74 4.85 16.64
C GLY A 313 -8.20 5.38 17.96
N HIS A 314 -7.76 4.52 18.88
CA HIS A 314 -7.08 4.99 20.09
C HIS A 314 -5.68 5.49 19.73
N VAL A 315 -5.36 6.70 20.17
CA VAL A 315 -4.07 7.33 19.92
C VAL A 315 -3.22 7.29 21.19
N ALA A 316 -1.99 6.80 21.05
CA ALA A 316 -0.98 6.84 22.09
C ALA A 316 0.11 7.85 21.70
N ALA A 317 0.27 8.91 22.51
CA ALA A 317 1.40 9.82 22.40
C ALA A 317 2.63 9.24 23.11
N PHE A 318 3.82 9.49 22.57
CA PHE A 318 5.09 9.06 23.15
C PHE A 318 6.19 10.11 23.00
N GLY A 319 7.27 9.95 23.76
CA GLY A 319 8.34 10.95 23.84
C GLY A 319 7.82 12.29 24.35
N ALA A 320 8.21 13.38 23.68
CA ALA A 320 7.77 14.74 24.00
C ALA A 320 6.45 15.15 23.32
N ALA A 321 5.82 14.24 22.57
CA ALA A 321 4.57 14.57 21.88
C ALA A 321 3.43 14.83 22.87
N PRO A 322 2.65 15.91 22.70
CA PRO A 322 1.50 16.15 23.56
C PRO A 322 0.39 15.12 23.29
N PRO A 323 -0.49 14.81 24.26
CA PRO A 323 -1.65 13.96 24.01
C PRO A 323 -2.48 14.45 22.82
N LEU A 324 -2.89 13.53 21.95
CA LEU A 324 -3.71 13.81 20.77
C LEU A 324 -5.03 13.04 20.88
N THR A 325 -6.13 13.76 20.78
CA THR A 325 -7.48 13.17 20.74
C THR A 325 -8.11 13.47 19.40
N ILE A 326 -8.63 12.44 18.74
CA ILE A 326 -9.27 12.54 17.43
C ILE A 326 -10.75 12.16 17.60
N SER A 327 -11.64 13.01 17.09
CA SER A 327 -13.09 12.76 17.11
C SER A 327 -13.62 12.50 15.70
N GLY A 328 -14.79 11.88 15.60
CA GLY A 328 -15.44 11.61 14.32
C GLY A 328 -14.89 10.41 13.54
N GLN A 329 -14.05 9.59 14.16
CA GLN A 329 -13.59 8.32 13.59
C GLN A 329 -14.69 7.25 13.67
N PRO A 330 -14.70 6.27 12.74
CA PRO A 330 -15.56 5.10 12.87
C PRO A 330 -15.27 4.35 14.17
N ASN A 331 -16.31 4.02 14.94
CA ASN A 331 -16.18 3.18 16.14
C ASN A 331 -16.03 1.69 15.77
N ALA A 332 -14.98 1.37 15.03
CA ALA A 332 -14.70 0.04 14.52
C ALA A 332 -13.19 -0.14 14.33
N PRO A 333 -12.68 -1.39 14.33
CA PRO A 333 -11.27 -1.68 14.16
C PRO A 333 -10.83 -1.58 12.67
N VAL A 334 -11.10 -0.44 12.04
CA VAL A 334 -10.92 -0.21 10.61
C VAL A 334 -9.92 0.90 10.29
N LEU A 335 -9.26 1.48 11.28
CA LEU A 335 -8.24 2.51 11.05
C LEU A 335 -6.97 1.87 10.46
N GLN A 336 -6.31 2.61 9.57
CA GLN A 336 -5.11 2.17 8.86
C GLN A 336 -3.94 3.14 9.03
N GLN A 337 -4.17 4.45 8.94
CA GLN A 337 -3.09 5.43 8.98
C GLN A 337 -3.44 6.67 9.80
N LEU A 338 -2.40 7.33 10.29
CA LEU A 338 -2.42 8.63 10.97
C LEU A 338 -1.40 9.53 10.27
N HIS A 339 -1.83 10.73 9.91
CA HIS A 339 -0.98 11.76 9.35
C HIS A 339 -1.25 13.07 10.08
N THR A 340 -0.20 13.70 10.57
CA THR A 340 -0.22 14.98 11.26
C THR A 340 0.29 16.07 10.33
N LEU A 341 -0.28 17.25 10.47
CA LEU A 341 0.03 18.45 9.72
C LEU A 341 0.13 19.61 10.72
N PRO A 342 0.80 20.73 10.37
CA PRO A 342 0.80 21.90 11.23
C PRO A 342 -0.63 22.32 11.61
N GLY A 343 -0.94 22.29 12.91
CA GLY A 343 -2.26 22.68 13.45
C GLY A 343 -3.35 21.60 13.41
N GLY A 344 -3.07 20.37 12.95
CA GLY A 344 -4.06 19.30 12.87
C GLY A 344 -3.54 18.03 12.21
N GLY A 345 -4.41 17.35 11.46
CA GLY A 345 -4.06 16.15 10.72
C GLY A 345 -5.28 15.42 10.20
N TYR A 346 -5.08 14.16 9.84
CA TYR A 346 -6.14 13.27 9.41
C TYR A 346 -5.79 11.81 9.65
N THR A 347 -6.82 10.98 9.71
CA THR A 347 -6.67 9.51 9.75
C THR A 347 -7.32 8.88 8.55
N VAL A 348 -6.77 7.77 8.11
CA VAL A 348 -7.28 6.97 7.00
C VAL A 348 -7.84 5.67 7.57
N ALA A 349 -9.11 5.40 7.30
CA ALA A 349 -9.73 4.10 7.56
C ALA A 349 -9.72 3.23 6.30
N ARG A 350 -10.03 1.94 6.47
CA ARG A 350 -10.38 1.01 5.38
C ARG A 350 -11.34 1.69 4.40
N TRP A 351 -11.27 1.28 3.14
CA TRP A 351 -12.01 1.88 2.02
C TRP A 351 -11.69 3.37 1.74
N GLY A 352 -10.63 3.90 2.36
CA GLY A 352 -10.10 5.24 2.08
C GLY A 352 -10.87 6.37 2.73
N ILE A 353 -11.72 6.12 3.73
CA ILE A 353 -12.40 7.22 4.44
C ILE A 353 -11.40 8.03 5.25
N VAL A 354 -11.38 9.33 5.03
CA VAL A 354 -10.50 10.28 5.71
C VAL A 354 -11.29 11.09 6.74
N THR A 355 -10.84 11.02 7.99
CA THR A 355 -11.34 11.87 9.08
C THR A 355 -10.28 12.93 9.40
N THR A 356 -10.57 14.20 9.11
CA THR A 356 -9.67 15.31 9.45
C THR A 356 -9.89 15.76 10.90
N PHE A 357 -8.84 16.29 11.53
CA PHE A 357 -8.88 16.85 12.87
C PHE A 357 -7.99 18.09 13.00
N GLY A 358 -8.18 18.84 14.08
CA GLY A 358 -7.50 20.12 14.28
C GLY A 358 -8.04 21.21 13.35
N SER A 359 -7.17 22.13 12.93
CA SER A 359 -7.53 23.31 12.14
C SER A 359 -6.70 23.41 10.87
N GLY A 360 -7.25 24.06 9.84
CA GLY A 360 -6.53 24.34 8.60
C GLY A 360 -6.38 23.15 7.65
N ILE A 361 -7.03 22.01 7.93
CA ILE A 361 -6.95 20.81 7.08
C ILE A 361 -8.17 20.76 6.15
N SER A 362 -7.97 21.20 4.92
CA SER A 362 -8.94 21.15 3.83
C SER A 362 -8.28 20.60 2.56
N PRO A 363 -8.42 19.28 2.29
CA PRO A 363 -7.81 18.67 1.12
C PRO A 363 -8.50 19.07 -0.20
N TYR A 364 -7.76 18.97 -1.30
CA TYR A 364 -8.29 19.10 -2.65
C TYR A 364 -8.73 17.73 -3.16
N TRP A 365 -10.03 17.49 -3.30
CA TRP A 365 -10.57 16.15 -3.60
C TRP A 365 -10.89 15.89 -5.08
N SER A 366 -10.69 16.86 -5.98
CA SER A 366 -11.02 16.68 -7.40
C SER A 366 -10.32 15.45 -7.99
N GLY A 367 -11.08 14.52 -8.58
CA GLY A 367 -10.53 13.29 -9.14
C GLY A 367 -10.17 12.21 -8.10
N TYR A 368 -10.47 12.40 -6.82
CA TYR A 368 -10.40 11.32 -5.83
C TYR A 368 -11.38 10.21 -6.20
N GLY A 369 -10.89 8.97 -6.25
CA GLY A 369 -11.70 7.78 -6.45
C GLY A 369 -11.41 6.77 -5.34
N ASP A 370 -12.47 6.18 -4.81
CA ASP A 370 -12.37 4.95 -4.02
C ASP A 370 -12.79 3.74 -4.87
N TRP A 371 -12.58 2.54 -4.35
CA TRP A 371 -12.90 1.27 -5.03
C TRP A 371 -14.24 0.69 -4.57
N GLY A 372 -15.20 1.56 -4.23
CA GLY A 372 -16.47 1.08 -3.70
C GLY A 372 -16.29 0.39 -2.34
N GLY A 373 -16.95 -0.76 -2.19
CA GLY A 373 -16.81 -1.58 -0.98
C GLY A 373 -15.59 -2.51 -0.97
N TRP A 374 -14.65 -2.37 -1.91
CA TRP A 374 -13.44 -3.19 -1.94
C TRP A 374 -12.40 -2.63 -0.97
N ASP A 375 -12.02 -3.42 0.03
CA ASP A 375 -10.96 -3.05 0.97
C ASP A 375 -9.58 -3.18 0.32
N ILE A 376 -9.20 -2.19 -0.48
CA ILE A 376 -7.91 -2.15 -1.15
C ILE A 376 -7.14 -0.86 -0.87
N VAL A 377 -7.78 0.19 -0.34
CA VAL A 377 -7.06 1.40 0.06
C VAL A 377 -6.23 1.08 1.31
N ARG A 378 -4.96 1.47 1.30
CA ARG A 378 -4.02 1.26 2.42
C ARG A 378 -3.47 2.56 2.99
N ASP A 379 -3.39 3.60 2.16
CA ASP A 379 -3.00 4.93 2.61
C ASP A 379 -3.54 6.02 1.66
N VAL A 380 -3.68 7.24 2.18
CA VAL A 380 -4.03 8.44 1.43
C VAL A 380 -3.07 9.53 1.87
N ALA A 381 -2.06 9.84 1.05
CA ALA A 381 -1.12 10.91 1.36
C ALA A 381 -1.61 12.23 0.75
N ILE A 382 -1.93 13.21 1.61
CA ILE A 382 -2.38 14.54 1.21
C ILE A 382 -1.20 15.51 1.16
N VAL A 383 -1.08 16.22 0.03
CA VAL A 383 -0.12 17.29 -0.21
C VAL A 383 -0.85 18.63 -0.17
N ASN A 384 -0.38 19.54 0.68
CA ASN A 384 -0.89 20.90 0.84
C ASN A 384 -2.42 20.97 1.04
N ALA A 385 -2.86 20.63 2.26
CA ALA A 385 -4.26 20.56 2.65
C ALA A 385 -4.87 21.95 2.98
N SER A 386 -4.63 22.99 2.19
CA SER A 386 -5.12 24.36 2.47
C SER A 386 -6.12 24.86 1.44
N ASN A 387 -7.07 24.01 1.02
CA ASN A 387 -8.09 24.39 0.06
C ASN A 387 -8.97 25.53 0.61
N PRO A 388 -8.97 26.73 -0.02
CA PRO A 388 -9.76 27.85 0.46
C PRO A 388 -11.27 27.64 0.28
N GLN A 389 -11.67 26.66 -0.53
CA GLN A 389 -13.07 26.27 -0.76
C GLN A 389 -13.23 24.79 -0.39
N PRO A 390 -13.33 24.46 0.91
CA PRO A 390 -13.44 23.10 1.38
C PRO A 390 -14.61 22.35 0.74
N THR A 391 -14.34 21.16 0.23
CA THR A 391 -15.37 20.21 -0.21
C THR A 391 -15.29 18.96 0.65
N ALA A 392 -16.43 18.29 0.82
CA ALA A 392 -16.43 16.96 1.42
C ALA A 392 -15.60 15.98 0.56
N GLN A 393 -15.02 14.98 1.19
CA GLN A 393 -14.41 13.88 0.47
C GLN A 393 -15.49 13.15 -0.36
N PRO A 394 -15.27 12.90 -1.65
CA PRO A 394 -16.17 12.09 -2.45
C PRO A 394 -15.96 10.62 -2.08
N SER A 395 -16.80 10.11 -1.17
CA SER A 395 -16.89 8.68 -0.83
C SER A 395 -18.05 8.03 -1.58
N SER A 396 -17.84 6.89 -2.19
CA SER A 396 -18.88 6.10 -2.83
C SER A 396 -19.86 5.49 -1.82
N ALA A 397 -21.07 5.17 -2.29
CA ALA A 397 -22.05 4.46 -1.47
C ALA A 397 -21.53 3.09 -0.98
N GLY A 398 -20.69 2.44 -1.78
CA GLY A 398 -20.05 1.18 -1.41
C GLY A 398 -19.14 1.34 -0.20
N ALA A 399 -18.18 2.26 -0.26
CA ALA A 399 -17.27 2.55 0.85
C ALA A 399 -18.03 2.98 2.11
N ALA A 400 -18.98 3.91 1.97
CA ALA A 400 -19.80 4.40 3.08
C ALA A 400 -20.60 3.28 3.75
N THR A 401 -21.18 2.36 2.97
CA THR A 401 -21.93 1.21 3.50
C THR A 401 -21.03 0.27 4.30
N ARG A 402 -19.79 0.04 3.84
CA ARG A 402 -18.83 -0.82 4.56
C ARG A 402 -18.43 -0.23 5.91
N VAL A 403 -18.12 1.06 5.94
CA VAL A 403 -17.72 1.76 7.16
C VAL A 403 -18.89 1.79 8.16
N ALA A 404 -20.09 2.12 7.70
CA ALA A 404 -21.29 2.09 8.52
C ALA A 404 -21.60 0.67 9.02
N GLY A 405 -21.47 -0.34 8.16
CA GLY A 405 -21.63 -1.74 8.52
C GLY A 405 -20.66 -2.17 9.62
N ALA A 406 -19.37 -1.84 9.48
CA ALA A 406 -18.34 -2.16 10.46
C ALA A 406 -18.55 -1.45 11.81
N ALA A 407 -18.99 -0.18 11.79
CA ALA A 407 -19.28 0.59 13.00
C ALA A 407 -20.56 0.10 13.72
N ASN A 408 -21.60 -0.22 12.96
CA ASN A 408 -22.91 -0.60 13.50
C ASN A 408 -23.04 -2.12 13.72
N LEU A 409 -22.10 -2.91 13.19
CA LEU A 409 -22.17 -4.37 13.14
C LEU A 409 -23.53 -4.85 12.59
N ALA A 410 -23.93 -4.29 11.46
CA ALA A 410 -25.23 -4.52 10.83
C ALA A 410 -25.07 -4.73 9.32
N TYR A 411 -24.77 -5.97 8.92
CA TYR A 411 -24.55 -6.33 7.52
C TYR A 411 -24.76 -7.83 7.28
N THR A 412 -25.16 -8.21 6.07
CA THR A 412 -25.21 -9.61 5.64
C THR A 412 -24.74 -9.73 4.20
N ASN A 413 -23.72 -10.55 3.98
CA ASN A 413 -23.19 -10.89 2.68
C ASN A 413 -24.16 -11.81 1.93
N ALA A 414 -24.36 -11.56 0.64
CA ALA A 414 -25.18 -12.39 -0.23
C ALA A 414 -24.42 -13.65 -0.70
N VAL A 415 -23.94 -14.44 0.26
CA VAL A 415 -23.17 -15.67 0.01
C VAL A 415 -24.12 -16.79 -0.44
N PRO A 416 -23.85 -17.46 -1.57
CA PRO A 416 -24.64 -18.61 -2.01
C PRO A 416 -24.64 -19.71 -0.95
N LEU A 417 -25.82 -20.25 -0.64
CA LEU A 417 -25.98 -21.40 0.25
C LEU A 417 -25.79 -22.71 -0.53
N ILE A 418 -24.86 -23.54 -0.08
CA ILE A 418 -24.52 -24.83 -0.70
C ILE A 418 -24.60 -25.92 0.37
N ALA A 419 -25.32 -27.00 0.08
CA ALA A 419 -25.31 -28.19 0.90
C ALA A 419 -24.03 -29.01 0.64
N GLN A 420 -23.41 -29.55 1.68
CA GLN A 420 -22.25 -30.44 1.55
C GLN A 420 -22.61 -31.68 0.73
N SER A 421 -21.69 -32.10 -0.13
CA SER A 421 -21.87 -33.23 -1.04
C SER A 421 -21.62 -34.60 -0.39
N ARG A 422 -20.89 -34.64 0.72
CA ARG A 422 -20.50 -35.86 1.46
C ARG A 422 -20.75 -35.68 2.96
N ASN A 423 -20.69 -36.78 3.72
CA ASN A 423 -21.11 -36.77 5.13
C ASN A 423 -20.24 -35.87 6.04
N LEU A 424 -18.94 -35.78 5.78
CA LEU A 424 -17.98 -35.03 6.62
C LEU A 424 -17.23 -33.97 5.81
N ASP A 425 -17.96 -33.19 5.02
CA ASP A 425 -17.40 -32.25 4.03
C ASP A 425 -17.80 -30.80 4.31
N CYS A 426 -18.17 -30.52 5.56
CA CYS A 426 -18.70 -29.24 5.99
C CYS A 426 -17.67 -28.12 5.83
N GLU A 427 -16.38 -28.37 6.09
CA GLU A 427 -15.31 -27.38 5.97
C GLU A 427 -15.04 -27.02 4.51
N SER A 428 -15.01 -28.01 3.61
CA SER A 428 -14.83 -27.74 2.18
C SER A 428 -16.04 -27.05 1.58
N ALA A 429 -17.26 -27.44 1.98
CA ALA A 429 -18.48 -26.78 1.53
C ALA A 429 -18.58 -25.34 2.04
N ALA A 430 -18.23 -25.10 3.31
CA ALA A 430 -18.15 -23.76 3.89
C ALA A 430 -17.09 -22.90 3.20
N LEU A 431 -15.92 -23.46 2.90
CA LEU A 431 -14.88 -22.75 2.15
C LEU A 431 -15.33 -22.48 0.70
N ARG A 432 -15.99 -23.43 0.04
CA ARG A 432 -16.54 -23.24 -1.31
C ARG A 432 -17.53 -22.09 -1.36
N MET A 433 -18.44 -21.99 -0.39
CA MET A 433 -19.37 -20.86 -0.29
C MET A 433 -18.61 -19.53 -0.17
N ALA A 434 -17.60 -19.47 0.70
CA ALA A 434 -16.76 -18.30 0.88
C ALA A 434 -16.00 -17.89 -0.41
N LEU A 435 -15.36 -18.85 -1.09
CA LEU A 435 -14.63 -18.61 -2.34
C LEU A 435 -15.55 -18.24 -3.51
N LEU A 436 -16.70 -18.90 -3.63
CA LEU A 436 -17.67 -18.65 -4.69
C LEU A 436 -18.24 -17.23 -4.61
N PHE A 437 -18.52 -16.74 -3.40
CA PHE A 437 -18.93 -15.35 -3.19
C PHE A 437 -17.89 -14.33 -3.71
N ARG A 438 -16.62 -14.72 -3.72
CA ARG A 438 -15.50 -13.94 -4.27
C ARG A 438 -15.26 -14.17 -5.76
N GLY A 439 -16.13 -14.92 -6.44
CA GLY A 439 -16.01 -15.25 -7.85
C GLY A 439 -15.04 -16.41 -8.15
N PHE A 440 -14.56 -17.13 -7.13
CA PHE A 440 -13.69 -18.29 -7.29
C PHE A 440 -14.47 -19.58 -7.04
N ASP A 441 -15.07 -20.15 -8.09
CA ASP A 441 -15.73 -21.45 -7.96
C ASP A 441 -14.67 -22.57 -7.87
N ARG A 442 -14.59 -23.20 -6.69
CA ARG A 442 -13.74 -24.36 -6.41
C ARG A 442 -14.63 -25.43 -5.80
N SER A 443 -14.71 -26.60 -6.44
CA SER A 443 -15.52 -27.70 -5.93
C SER A 443 -14.98 -28.21 -4.59
N GLU A 444 -15.84 -28.82 -3.78
CA GLU A 444 -15.44 -29.49 -2.54
C GLU A 444 -14.35 -30.54 -2.80
N ASP A 445 -14.48 -31.37 -3.84
CA ASP A 445 -13.45 -32.33 -4.25
C ASP A 445 -12.09 -31.66 -4.55
N TRP A 446 -12.11 -30.49 -5.19
CA TRP A 446 -10.87 -29.75 -5.46
C TRP A 446 -10.24 -29.23 -4.16
N ILE A 447 -11.06 -28.76 -3.22
CA ILE A 447 -10.63 -28.26 -1.91
C ILE A 447 -10.05 -29.40 -1.05
N LEU A 448 -10.76 -30.54 -0.96
CA LEU A 448 -10.27 -31.77 -0.31
C LEU A 448 -8.94 -32.24 -0.87
N ALA A 449 -8.76 -32.16 -2.20
CA ALA A 449 -7.49 -32.52 -2.83
C ALA A 449 -6.32 -31.60 -2.43
N GLN A 450 -6.57 -30.41 -1.88
CA GLN A 450 -5.50 -29.51 -1.42
C GLN A 450 -4.92 -29.88 -0.06
N MET A 451 -5.72 -30.55 0.80
CA MET A 451 -5.39 -30.82 2.20
C MET A 451 -4.89 -32.25 2.46
N GLY A 452 -5.17 -33.20 1.56
CA GLY A 452 -4.86 -34.61 1.79
C GLY A 452 -5.66 -35.22 2.95
N ALA A 453 -5.46 -36.52 3.21
CA ALA A 453 -6.18 -37.22 4.28
C ALA A 453 -5.29 -38.25 5.00
N ASP A 454 -5.38 -38.28 6.33
CA ASP A 454 -4.83 -39.34 7.17
C ASP A 454 -5.87 -40.46 7.34
N LEU A 455 -5.66 -41.56 6.61
CA LEU A 455 -6.57 -42.71 6.60
C LEU A 455 -6.24 -43.76 7.66
N ARG A 456 -5.27 -43.51 8.55
CA ARG A 456 -4.98 -44.44 9.67
C ARG A 456 -6.21 -44.56 10.56
N ARG A 457 -6.49 -45.79 11.02
CA ARG A 457 -7.66 -46.06 11.87
C ARG A 457 -7.48 -45.42 13.25
N ALA A 458 -8.55 -44.87 13.79
CA ALA A 458 -8.59 -44.39 15.16
C ALA A 458 -8.34 -45.53 16.15
N VAL A 459 -7.64 -45.22 17.24
CA VAL A 459 -7.61 -46.05 18.45
C VAL A 459 -8.71 -45.52 19.36
N VAL A 460 -9.71 -46.37 19.63
CA VAL A 460 -10.85 -46.05 20.49
C VAL A 460 -10.80 -46.87 21.77
N ASP A 461 -11.39 -46.35 22.84
CA ASP A 461 -11.62 -47.10 24.06
C ASP A 461 -12.89 -47.96 23.99
N GLN A 462 -13.19 -48.66 25.08
CA GLN A 462 -14.37 -49.54 25.19
C GLN A 462 -15.72 -48.79 25.16
N PHE A 463 -15.72 -47.46 25.33
CA PHE A 463 -16.90 -46.60 25.29
C PHE A 463 -17.05 -45.88 23.93
N GLY A 464 -16.12 -46.09 23.01
CA GLY A 464 -16.11 -45.46 21.68
C GLY A 464 -15.38 -44.12 21.64
N ASP A 465 -14.68 -43.74 22.71
CA ASP A 465 -13.93 -42.48 22.74
C ASP A 465 -12.59 -42.63 22.02
N VAL A 466 -12.26 -41.64 21.20
CA VAL A 466 -11.02 -41.62 20.44
C VAL A 466 -9.88 -41.27 21.38
N LEU A 467 -8.96 -42.21 21.56
CA LEU A 467 -7.74 -42.03 22.34
C LEU A 467 -6.59 -41.49 21.48
N ARG A 468 -6.48 -41.97 20.23
CA ARG A 468 -5.41 -41.59 19.30
C ARG A 468 -5.87 -41.65 17.84
N TRP A 469 -5.59 -40.60 17.08
CA TRP A 469 -5.91 -40.53 15.64
C TRP A 469 -5.05 -39.50 14.90
N GLY A 470 -5.46 -39.10 13.69
CA GLY A 470 -4.79 -38.08 12.88
C GLY A 470 -4.79 -36.68 13.51
N ASP A 471 -3.94 -35.80 13.00
CA ASP A 471 -3.91 -34.39 13.37
C ASP A 471 -4.72 -33.55 12.35
N PRO A 472 -5.91 -33.03 12.73
CA PRO A 472 -6.73 -32.20 11.85
C PRO A 472 -6.11 -30.84 11.54
N TYR A 473 -5.09 -30.40 12.28
CA TYR A 473 -4.34 -29.19 11.92
C TYR A 473 -3.37 -29.43 10.75
N GLN A 474 -3.12 -30.68 10.36
CA GLN A 474 -2.21 -31.03 9.26
C GLN A 474 -2.93 -31.47 7.98
N THR A 475 -3.94 -32.35 8.12
CA THR A 475 -4.69 -32.93 6.99
C THR A 475 -6.11 -33.30 7.43
N PHE A 476 -6.98 -33.65 6.49
CA PHE A 476 -8.27 -34.26 6.84
C PHE A 476 -8.07 -35.57 7.60
N VAL A 477 -8.87 -35.85 8.63
CA VAL A 477 -8.73 -37.05 9.46
C VAL A 477 -9.81 -38.08 9.11
N GLY A 478 -9.37 -39.22 8.58
CA GLY A 478 -10.22 -40.35 8.17
C GLY A 478 -10.89 -40.16 6.81
N ASN A 479 -12.00 -40.87 6.60
CA ASN A 479 -12.73 -40.88 5.32
C ASN A 479 -13.84 -39.82 5.33
N VAL A 480 -13.83 -38.91 4.36
CA VAL A 480 -14.87 -37.87 4.17
C VAL A 480 -16.29 -38.43 3.99
N ASN A 481 -16.41 -39.67 3.52
CA ASN A 481 -17.70 -40.39 3.42
C ASN A 481 -18.01 -41.22 4.68
N GLY A 482 -17.17 -41.14 5.71
CA GLY A 482 -17.34 -41.84 6.98
C GLY A 482 -18.31 -41.13 7.91
N VAL A 483 -18.29 -41.52 9.18
CA VAL A 483 -19.10 -40.97 10.27
C VAL A 483 -18.23 -40.86 11.54
N GLU A 484 -18.42 -39.79 12.32
CA GLU A 484 -17.62 -39.46 13.51
C GLU A 484 -17.85 -40.48 14.62
N TYR A 485 -19.10 -40.87 14.87
CA TYR A 485 -19.46 -41.75 16.00
C TYR A 485 -18.91 -43.18 15.87
N ASN A 486 -18.53 -43.62 14.65
CA ASN A 486 -17.83 -44.90 14.43
C ASN A 486 -16.33 -44.71 14.17
N ALA A 487 -15.80 -43.50 14.37
CA ALA A 487 -14.40 -43.13 14.16
C ALA A 487 -13.86 -43.57 12.78
N SER A 488 -14.68 -43.42 11.74
CA SER A 488 -14.32 -43.74 10.35
C SER A 488 -13.94 -42.49 9.54
N GLY A 489 -14.37 -41.32 9.98
CA GLY A 489 -13.91 -40.01 9.56
C GLY A 489 -14.19 -38.96 10.65
N TYR A 490 -13.52 -37.83 10.59
CA TYR A 490 -13.72 -36.70 11.50
C TYR A 490 -13.92 -35.40 10.73
N GLY A 491 -12.83 -34.82 10.23
CA GLY A 491 -12.83 -33.46 9.71
C GLY A 491 -11.41 -32.91 9.62
N VAL A 492 -11.30 -31.60 9.46
CA VAL A 492 -10.06 -30.83 9.32
C VAL A 492 -10.18 -29.47 10.00
N TYR A 493 -9.07 -28.94 10.52
CA TYR A 493 -9.04 -27.64 11.18
C TYR A 493 -8.51 -26.53 10.28
N TYR A 494 -8.37 -25.32 10.83
CA TYR A 494 -8.12 -24.12 10.03
C TYR A 494 -6.89 -24.15 9.09
N PRO A 495 -5.72 -24.75 9.43
CA PRO A 495 -4.53 -24.52 8.61
C PRO A 495 -4.62 -25.10 7.19
N PRO A 496 -5.10 -26.34 6.98
CA PRO A 496 -5.31 -26.87 5.63
C PRO A 496 -6.42 -26.13 4.87
N ILE A 497 -7.46 -25.66 5.55
CA ILE A 497 -8.52 -24.84 4.94
C ILE A 497 -7.99 -23.48 4.49
N ALA A 498 -7.20 -22.80 5.32
CA ALA A 498 -6.56 -21.54 4.93
C ALA A 498 -5.58 -21.75 3.76
N THR A 499 -4.86 -22.87 3.75
CA THR A 499 -3.97 -23.25 2.64
C THR A 499 -4.75 -23.53 1.35
N ALA A 500 -5.91 -24.20 1.45
CA ALA A 500 -6.78 -24.46 0.32
C ALA A 500 -7.38 -23.18 -0.25
N ALA A 501 -7.79 -22.23 0.61
CA ALA A 501 -8.26 -20.90 0.20
C ALA A 501 -7.19 -20.14 -0.57
N PHE A 502 -5.95 -20.12 -0.04
CA PHE A 502 -4.79 -19.53 -0.69
C PHE A 502 -4.54 -20.11 -2.09
N ARG A 503 -4.52 -21.45 -2.21
CA ARG A 503 -4.36 -22.14 -3.50
C ARG A 503 -5.58 -21.95 -4.42
N GLY A 504 -6.76 -21.72 -3.86
CA GLY A 504 -8.03 -21.55 -4.56
C GLY A 504 -8.08 -20.28 -5.41
N GLY A 505 -7.09 -19.40 -5.28
CA GLY A 505 -7.01 -18.12 -5.98
C GLY A 505 -7.15 -16.94 -5.03
N TYR A 506 -7.44 -17.20 -3.76
CA TYR A 506 -7.65 -16.15 -2.77
C TYR A 506 -6.44 -16.01 -1.86
N ARG A 507 -5.48 -15.17 -2.28
CA ARG A 507 -4.16 -15.03 -1.64
C ARG A 507 -4.22 -14.44 -0.22
N TRP A 508 -5.37 -13.92 0.19
CA TRP A 508 -5.60 -13.18 1.42
C TRP A 508 -6.55 -13.94 2.32
N THR A 509 -5.97 -14.84 3.10
CA THR A 509 -6.72 -15.70 4.01
C THR A 509 -6.02 -15.70 5.35
N VAL A 510 -6.76 -15.31 6.39
CA VAL A 510 -6.26 -15.33 7.77
C VAL A 510 -6.97 -16.44 8.51
N GLY A 511 -6.27 -17.57 8.64
CA GLY A 511 -6.69 -18.68 9.48
C GLY A 511 -5.94 -18.66 10.80
N ARG A 512 -6.66 -18.69 11.92
CA ARG A 512 -6.07 -18.89 13.25
C ARG A 512 -7.12 -19.31 14.27
N GLU A 513 -6.64 -19.74 15.43
CA GLU A 513 -7.40 -19.80 16.67
C GLU A 513 -7.32 -18.45 17.40
N GLY A 514 -8.16 -18.26 18.42
CA GLY A 514 -8.10 -17.10 19.31
C GLY A 514 -8.66 -15.82 18.71
N TRP A 515 -9.51 -15.91 17.67
CA TRP A 515 -10.26 -14.74 17.23
C TRP A 515 -11.14 -14.21 18.37
N THR A 516 -11.26 -12.88 18.49
CA THR A 516 -12.38 -12.33 19.23
C THR A 516 -13.62 -12.39 18.34
N PRO A 517 -14.81 -12.76 18.85
CA PRO A 517 -16.03 -12.77 18.04
C PRO A 517 -16.29 -11.42 17.37
N ARG A 518 -16.01 -10.32 18.08
CA ARG A 518 -16.17 -8.96 17.57
C ARG A 518 -15.32 -8.69 16.33
N ASP A 519 -14.07 -9.18 16.29
CA ASP A 519 -13.24 -9.01 15.10
C ASP A 519 -13.83 -9.73 13.89
N LEU A 520 -14.38 -10.95 14.07
CA LEU A 520 -15.06 -11.66 12.99
C LEU A 520 -16.32 -10.92 12.51
N TYR A 521 -17.07 -10.32 13.43
CA TYR A 521 -18.24 -9.53 13.06
C TYR A 521 -17.87 -8.30 12.24
N VAL A 522 -16.74 -7.67 12.55
CA VAL A 522 -16.21 -6.57 11.74
C VAL A 522 -15.79 -7.07 10.37
N GLU A 523 -15.12 -8.22 10.26
CA GLU A 523 -14.77 -8.79 8.95
C GLU A 523 -16.04 -9.08 8.13
N VAL A 524 -17.05 -9.69 8.74
CA VAL A 524 -18.34 -9.94 8.08
C VAL A 524 -18.98 -8.64 7.60
N ALA A 525 -18.98 -7.61 8.45
CA ALA A 525 -19.53 -6.31 8.11
C ALA A 525 -18.70 -5.53 7.09
N ALA A 526 -17.40 -5.81 7.01
CA ALA A 526 -16.47 -5.34 6.00
C ALA A 526 -16.72 -5.99 4.63
N GLY A 527 -17.62 -6.97 4.54
CA GLY A 527 -17.93 -7.70 3.31
C GLY A 527 -17.19 -9.02 3.19
N ASN A 528 -16.52 -9.45 4.26
CA ASN A 528 -15.75 -10.67 4.28
C ASN A 528 -16.57 -11.89 4.70
N THR A 529 -16.15 -13.06 4.24
CA THR A 529 -16.80 -14.32 4.60
C THR A 529 -15.89 -15.12 5.50
N VAL A 530 -16.45 -15.69 6.55
CA VAL A 530 -15.66 -16.37 7.58
C VAL A 530 -16.10 -17.81 7.70
N VAL A 531 -15.19 -18.76 7.50
CA VAL A 531 -15.42 -20.17 7.85
C VAL A 531 -15.13 -20.33 9.34
N VAL A 532 -16.09 -20.89 10.07
CA VAL A 532 -16.05 -21.05 11.54
C VAL A 532 -16.33 -22.49 11.93
N TRP A 533 -15.71 -22.95 13.02
CA TRP A 533 -15.90 -24.28 13.59
C TRP A 533 -16.78 -24.23 14.83
N LEU A 534 -17.82 -25.05 14.83
CA LEU A 534 -18.89 -25.09 15.83
C LEU A 534 -19.34 -26.56 15.99
N PRO A 535 -20.05 -26.93 17.06
CA PRO A 535 -20.80 -28.19 17.02
C PRO A 535 -21.94 -28.12 15.99
N VAL A 536 -22.44 -29.27 15.54
CA VAL A 536 -23.68 -29.36 14.76
C VAL A 536 -24.81 -28.60 15.48
N TYR A 537 -25.58 -27.82 14.73
CA TYR A 537 -26.69 -27.04 15.29
C TYR A 537 -27.69 -27.95 16.02
N GLY A 538 -28.10 -27.54 17.22
CA GLY A 538 -28.86 -28.37 18.16
C GLY A 538 -28.01 -29.01 19.26
N TYR A 539 -26.68 -29.08 19.09
CA TYR A 539 -25.74 -29.57 20.10
C TYR A 539 -24.83 -28.46 20.67
N TRP A 540 -25.09 -27.19 20.36
CA TRP A 540 -24.23 -26.07 20.74
C TRP A 540 -24.00 -25.97 22.25
N GLU A 541 -25.02 -26.26 23.06
CA GLU A 541 -24.92 -26.29 24.52
C GLU A 541 -24.41 -27.65 25.01
N SER A 542 -24.99 -28.75 24.51
CA SER A 542 -24.78 -30.10 25.03
C SER A 542 -23.52 -30.83 24.54
N ALA A 543 -22.87 -30.37 23.47
CA ALA A 543 -21.69 -31.02 22.91
C ALA A 543 -20.56 -31.07 23.95
N ALA A 544 -20.18 -32.28 24.33
CA ALA A 544 -19.05 -32.53 25.21
C ALA A 544 -17.75 -32.47 24.42
N MET A 545 -16.79 -31.71 24.92
CA MET A 545 -15.44 -31.65 24.37
C MET A 545 -14.57 -32.72 25.02
N ARG A 546 -13.87 -33.47 24.18
CA ARG A 546 -12.94 -34.55 24.57
C ARG A 546 -11.56 -34.23 24.01
N THR A 547 -10.59 -35.11 24.26
CA THR A 547 -9.24 -34.96 23.72
C THR A 547 -8.69 -36.30 23.27
N TRP A 548 -8.14 -36.36 22.05
CA TRP A 548 -7.27 -37.45 21.62
C TRP A 548 -5.83 -36.96 21.48
N THR A 549 -4.86 -37.87 21.54
CA THR A 549 -3.46 -37.55 21.22
C THR A 549 -3.21 -37.90 19.77
N ALA A 550 -2.79 -36.95 18.94
CA ALA A 550 -2.46 -37.22 17.54
C ALA A 550 -1.21 -38.10 17.41
N TRP A 551 -0.97 -38.66 16.22
CA TRP A 551 0.19 -39.52 15.98
C TRP A 551 1.54 -38.84 16.27
N ASP A 552 1.62 -37.53 16.10
CA ASP A 552 2.78 -36.67 16.37
C ASP A 552 2.87 -36.17 17.82
N GLY A 553 1.92 -36.56 18.69
CA GLY A 553 1.87 -36.19 20.09
C GLY A 553 1.06 -34.92 20.39
N ARG A 554 0.51 -34.22 19.38
CA ARG A 554 -0.34 -33.05 19.61
C ARG A 554 -1.64 -33.46 20.30
N ALA A 555 -2.03 -32.76 21.37
CA ALA A 555 -3.35 -32.94 21.98
C ALA A 555 -4.42 -32.25 21.11
N ILE A 556 -5.42 -33.01 20.68
CA ILE A 556 -6.50 -32.52 19.82
C ILE A 556 -7.79 -32.47 20.62
N ARG A 557 -8.29 -31.26 20.84
CA ARG A 557 -9.63 -31.02 21.40
C ARG A 557 -10.67 -31.31 20.33
N TYR A 558 -11.66 -32.14 20.61
CA TYR A 558 -12.65 -32.58 19.62
C TYR A 558 -14.04 -32.85 20.22
N THR A 559 -15.03 -33.01 19.36
CA THR A 559 -16.35 -33.58 19.71
C THR A 559 -16.87 -34.44 18.55
N LEU A 560 -17.78 -35.38 18.79
CA LEU A 560 -18.32 -36.27 17.75
C LEU A 560 -19.44 -35.64 16.91
N VAL A 561 -19.66 -34.35 17.11
CA VAL A 561 -20.61 -33.50 16.37
C VAL A 561 -19.88 -32.24 15.93
N GLU A 562 -18.62 -32.37 15.52
CA GLU A 562 -17.86 -31.27 14.93
C GLU A 562 -18.55 -30.81 13.64
N HIS A 563 -18.42 -29.52 13.34
CA HIS A 563 -19.02 -28.94 12.15
C HIS A 563 -18.37 -27.62 11.76
N ALA A 564 -18.43 -27.29 10.47
CA ALA A 564 -18.05 -25.98 9.97
C ALA A 564 -19.18 -25.30 9.19
N MET A 565 -19.28 -23.99 9.35
CA MET A 565 -20.26 -23.14 8.68
C MET A 565 -19.59 -21.88 8.11
N THR A 566 -20.24 -21.22 7.15
CA THR A 566 -19.83 -19.87 6.74
C THR A 566 -20.64 -18.85 7.53
N LEU A 567 -19.99 -18.03 8.35
CA LEU A 567 -20.59 -16.84 8.96
C LEU A 567 -20.66 -15.74 7.90
N ILE A 568 -21.87 -15.25 7.64
CA ILE A 568 -22.17 -14.34 6.52
C ILE A 568 -22.84 -13.05 6.93
N GLY A 569 -23.38 -12.96 8.15
CA GLY A 569 -24.04 -11.74 8.63
C GLY A 569 -23.95 -11.53 10.13
N ILE A 570 -24.03 -10.27 10.52
CA ILE A 570 -24.14 -9.78 11.90
C ILE A 570 -25.23 -8.71 11.94
N ASN A 571 -26.07 -8.77 12.98
CA ASN A 571 -26.98 -7.70 13.34
C ASN A 571 -26.90 -7.50 14.85
N ALA A 572 -25.97 -6.64 15.28
CA ALA A 572 -25.76 -6.35 16.70
C ALA A 572 -27.00 -5.74 17.37
N ALA A 573 -27.77 -4.92 16.65
CA ALA A 573 -29.01 -4.33 17.17
C ALA A 573 -30.08 -5.40 17.47
N ALA A 574 -30.16 -6.44 16.65
CA ALA A 574 -31.02 -7.60 16.89
C ALA A 574 -30.39 -8.67 17.80
N GLY A 575 -29.09 -8.54 18.12
CA GLY A 575 -28.35 -9.53 18.89
C GLY A 575 -28.15 -10.86 18.16
N THR A 576 -28.07 -10.87 16.83
CA THR A 576 -28.03 -12.10 16.01
C THR A 576 -26.88 -12.14 15.01
N VAL A 577 -26.47 -13.36 14.65
CA VAL A 577 -25.59 -13.65 13.51
C VAL A 577 -26.29 -14.56 12.51
N THR A 578 -25.89 -14.48 11.25
CA THR A 578 -26.40 -15.30 10.15
C THR A 578 -25.31 -16.21 9.60
N LEU A 579 -25.57 -17.51 9.53
CA LEU A 579 -24.67 -18.53 9.02
C LEU A 579 -25.31 -19.31 7.87
N ASN A 580 -24.52 -19.61 6.84
CA ASN A 580 -24.81 -20.67 5.90
C ASN A 580 -24.32 -21.99 6.50
N ASP A 581 -25.27 -22.87 6.83
CA ASP A 581 -24.99 -24.20 7.32
C ASP A 581 -24.96 -25.19 6.13
N PRO A 582 -23.79 -25.79 5.81
CA PRO A 582 -23.70 -26.76 4.73
C PRO A 582 -24.42 -28.08 5.05
N ASN A 583 -24.72 -28.39 6.31
CA ASN A 583 -25.48 -29.57 6.68
C ASN A 583 -26.93 -29.43 6.17
N HIS A 584 -27.24 -30.17 5.12
CA HIS A 584 -28.49 -30.07 4.35
C HIS A 584 -28.79 -28.69 3.71
N GLY A 585 -27.82 -27.76 3.69
CA GLY A 585 -27.97 -26.45 3.05
C GLY A 585 -29.04 -25.58 3.70
N VAL A 586 -28.82 -25.18 4.95
CA VAL A 586 -29.79 -24.40 5.75
C VAL A 586 -29.22 -23.03 6.10
N LEU A 587 -30.01 -21.97 5.90
CA LEU A 587 -29.68 -20.64 6.41
C LEU A 587 -30.09 -20.53 7.88
N ARG A 588 -29.18 -20.10 8.76
CA ARG A 588 -29.44 -19.98 10.19
C ARG A 588 -29.23 -18.55 10.68
N THR A 589 -30.24 -17.97 11.32
CA THR A 589 -30.09 -16.74 12.10
C THR A 589 -30.24 -17.09 13.57
N VAL A 590 -29.20 -16.85 14.36
CA VAL A 590 -29.10 -17.32 15.75
C VAL A 590 -28.68 -16.19 16.68
N PRO A 591 -29.01 -16.25 17.99
CA PRO A 591 -28.51 -15.29 18.97
C PRO A 591 -26.98 -15.32 19.08
N ILE A 592 -26.37 -14.13 19.20
CA ILE A 592 -24.91 -13.96 19.34
C ILE A 592 -24.37 -14.82 20.49
N TYR A 593 -25.00 -14.79 21.67
CA TYR A 593 -24.50 -15.52 22.84
C TYR A 593 -24.44 -17.05 22.61
N GLN A 594 -25.37 -17.61 21.84
CA GLN A 594 -25.36 -19.04 21.50
C GLN A 594 -24.24 -19.35 20.53
N PHE A 595 -24.05 -18.51 19.51
CA PHE A 595 -22.95 -18.64 18.57
C PHE A 595 -21.59 -18.53 19.28
N GLU A 596 -21.38 -17.51 20.12
CA GLU A 596 -20.11 -17.31 20.83
C GLU A 596 -19.79 -18.48 21.77
N GLY A 597 -20.79 -19.00 22.49
CA GLY A 597 -20.64 -20.18 23.33
C GLY A 597 -20.25 -21.43 22.54
N ALA A 598 -20.86 -21.63 21.36
CA ALA A 598 -20.53 -22.74 20.45
C ALA A 598 -19.13 -22.58 19.84
N PHE A 599 -18.78 -21.38 19.39
CA PHE A 599 -17.52 -21.02 18.76
C PHE A 599 -16.32 -21.18 19.71
N ALA A 600 -16.51 -20.81 20.99
CA ALA A 600 -15.50 -20.98 22.03
C ALA A 600 -15.09 -22.44 22.26
N LYS A 601 -15.94 -23.42 21.92
CA LYS A 601 -15.61 -24.84 22.08
C LYS A 601 -14.43 -25.26 21.19
N PHE A 602 -14.25 -24.61 20.05
CA PHE A 602 -13.15 -24.82 19.10
C PHE A 602 -12.10 -23.70 19.16
N ASN A 603 -11.81 -23.18 20.37
CA ASN A 603 -10.76 -22.17 20.60
C ASN A 603 -10.94 -20.90 19.75
N ASN A 604 -12.17 -20.54 19.37
CA ASN A 604 -12.45 -19.42 18.47
C ASN A 604 -11.69 -19.55 17.13
N MET A 605 -11.68 -20.75 16.57
CA MET A 605 -11.00 -21.08 15.32
C MET A 605 -11.80 -20.62 14.11
N ALA A 606 -11.19 -19.78 13.27
CA ALA A 606 -11.82 -19.29 12.06
C ALA A 606 -10.82 -19.03 10.93
N VAL A 607 -11.35 -19.05 9.70
CA VAL A 607 -10.66 -18.66 8.48
C VAL A 607 -11.44 -17.53 7.83
N VAL A 608 -10.86 -16.33 7.82
CA VAL A 608 -11.41 -15.17 7.10
C VAL A 608 -10.92 -15.20 5.66
N VAL A 609 -11.84 -15.13 4.71
CA VAL A 609 -11.59 -14.95 3.28
C VAL A 609 -11.92 -13.49 2.95
N ASP A 610 -10.88 -12.63 2.93
CA ASP A 610 -10.93 -11.14 2.96
C ASP A 610 -10.76 -10.43 1.60
#